data_AF-A0A419DF66-F1
#
_entry.id   AF-A0A419DF66-F1
#
_cell.length_a   1.000
_cell.length_b   1.000
_cell.length_c   1.000
_cell.angle_alpha   90.00
_cell.angle_beta   90.00
_cell.angle_gamma   90.00
#
_symmetry.space_group_name_H-M   'P 1'
#
loop_
_entity.id
_entity.type
_entity.pdbx_description
1 polymer ?
#
loop_
_entity_poly.entity_id
_entity_poly.type
_entity_poly.pdbx_seq_one_letter_code
_entity_poly.pdbx_strand_id
1 'polypeptide(L)'
;MQKRLFVLSLVILSLFFAFSAASADTTPTVLLDGQQLTFDVPPTIENSRTLVPLRVIFESLGAAVSWDETTRTVTASKDSTEIRLVIGGQAFKNGIPVEIDVPAKIISDRTMVPLRFVSESLGCYVHWDGDTKTITIASAGRTIKVHFIDVGQADAIYIQLPNHNDILIDGGNRNDGGTVVGYLHNQGVDDIELLVATHPHEDHIGGLPAVSDSFVVENIIDSGKTAATATFNNYNIKADSEGCVRATGSNQAFSFGDADFQVISSLQNLWDDVNDYSVVTRLDCGDVEFLFTGDAETAKEIALIGDISAEILKVGHHGSSSSTSTGFLTKVKPETAVISVGADNSYGHPAASTLERLQSEGIQIYRTDINGTVVISTDGKTYSVATEKGGGAPVTSVAPVAAPAAEDGQGMFVGSVESDKFHYPDCRYAKQINEANRIWFKDRADALAHEYRPCGVCKP
;
A
#
# COMPACT_ATOMS: atom_id res chain seq x y z
N MET A 1 43.52 -82.30 34.74
CA MET A 1 43.11 -81.00 35.32
C MET A 1 43.77 -79.87 34.55
N GLN A 2 42.94 -79.09 33.85
CA GLN A 2 43.09 -77.73 33.30
C GLN A 2 44.50 -77.19 32.97
N LYS A 3 44.79 -77.06 31.65
CA LYS A 3 45.75 -76.09 31.12
C LYS A 3 44.99 -74.83 30.70
N ARG A 4 45.43 -73.67 31.22
CA ARG A 4 44.86 -72.34 30.98
C ARG A 4 45.19 -71.88 29.56
N LEU A 5 44.16 -71.48 28.80
CA LEU A 5 44.29 -70.80 27.51
C LEU A 5 44.32 -69.28 27.79
N PHE A 6 45.39 -68.61 27.36
CA PHE A 6 45.52 -67.16 27.38
C PHE A 6 44.90 -66.61 26.08
N VAL A 7 43.84 -65.81 26.18
CA VAL A 7 43.27 -65.07 25.05
C VAL A 7 43.94 -63.69 25.02
N LEU A 8 44.69 -63.43 23.95
CA LEU A 8 45.32 -62.14 23.66
C LEU A 8 44.28 -61.28 22.90
N SER A 9 43.69 -60.29 23.56
CA SER A 9 42.81 -59.31 22.89
C SER A 9 43.65 -58.24 22.21
N LEU A 10 43.63 -58.23 20.88
CA LEU A 10 44.24 -57.22 20.01
C LEU A 10 43.36 -55.96 20.01
N VAL A 11 43.80 -54.88 20.68
CA VAL A 11 43.15 -53.56 20.59
C VAL A 11 43.74 -52.83 19.37
N ILE A 12 42.98 -52.77 18.28
CA ILE A 12 43.28 -51.92 17.12
C ILE A 12 42.82 -50.51 17.45
N LEU A 13 43.77 -49.60 17.69
CA LEU A 13 43.54 -48.18 17.88
C LEU A 13 43.42 -47.51 16.50
N SER A 14 42.20 -47.34 16.00
CA SER A 14 41.92 -46.55 14.80
C SER A 14 41.97 -45.05 15.13
N LEU A 15 43.05 -44.38 14.71
CA LEU A 15 43.10 -42.91 14.67
C LEU A 15 42.09 -42.41 13.64
N PHE A 16 40.96 -41.89 14.10
CA PHE A 16 40.09 -41.02 13.31
C PHE A 16 40.73 -39.63 13.22
N PHE A 17 41.40 -39.34 12.11
CA PHE A 17 41.63 -37.95 11.69
C PHE A 17 40.30 -37.40 11.19
N ALA A 18 39.63 -36.58 12.00
CA ALA A 18 38.53 -35.76 11.53
C ALA A 18 39.11 -34.69 10.59
N PHE A 19 39.02 -34.93 9.28
CA PHE A 19 39.14 -33.86 8.29
C PHE A 19 37.94 -32.94 8.46
N SER A 20 38.15 -31.78 9.09
CA SER A 20 37.18 -30.69 9.01
C SER A 20 37.21 -30.19 7.57
N ALA A 21 36.21 -30.56 6.77
CA ALA A 21 36.00 -29.92 5.49
C ALA A 21 35.72 -28.43 5.77
N ALA A 22 36.65 -27.55 5.38
CA ALA A 22 36.38 -26.14 5.34
C ALA A 22 35.17 -25.95 4.39
N SER A 23 34.08 -25.37 4.90
CA SER A 23 32.95 -24.98 4.07
C SER A 23 33.48 -24.06 2.98
N ALA A 24 33.36 -24.46 1.71
CA ALA A 24 33.61 -23.55 0.60
C ALA A 24 32.63 -22.39 0.76
N ASP A 25 33.15 -21.20 1.03
CA ASP A 25 32.32 -20.03 1.21
C ASP A 25 31.70 -19.69 -0.15
N THR A 26 30.42 -20.02 -0.31
CA THR A 26 29.69 -19.75 -1.56
C THR A 26 29.69 -18.25 -1.85
N THR A 27 30.07 -17.90 -3.08
CA THR A 27 30.09 -16.52 -3.58
C THR A 27 28.69 -15.89 -3.47
N PRO A 28 28.56 -14.68 -2.90
CA PRO A 28 27.28 -13.97 -2.85
C PRO A 28 26.67 -13.73 -4.23
N THR A 29 25.35 -13.90 -4.33
CA THR A 29 24.56 -13.41 -5.47
C THR A 29 24.24 -11.94 -5.24
N VAL A 30 24.30 -11.10 -6.27
CA VAL A 30 23.89 -9.68 -6.18
C VAL A 30 22.78 -9.42 -7.17
N LEU A 31 21.66 -8.92 -6.68
CA LEU A 31 20.51 -8.45 -7.44
C LEU A 31 20.46 -6.92 -7.35
N LEU A 32 20.36 -6.24 -8.48
CA LEU A 32 20.02 -4.82 -8.54
C LEU A 32 18.64 -4.66 -9.14
N ASP A 33 17.71 -4.09 -8.37
CA ASP A 33 16.30 -3.93 -8.75
C ASP A 33 15.73 -5.26 -9.31
N GLY A 34 16.06 -6.36 -8.62
CA GLY A 34 15.71 -7.75 -8.94
C GLY A 34 16.37 -8.35 -10.19
N GLN A 35 17.28 -7.65 -10.88
CA GLN A 35 18.11 -8.24 -11.94
C GLN A 35 19.44 -8.72 -11.37
N GLN A 36 19.82 -9.97 -11.64
CA GLN A 36 21.10 -10.50 -11.19
C GLN A 36 22.26 -9.85 -11.95
N LEU A 37 23.18 -9.26 -11.20
CA LEU A 37 24.40 -8.69 -11.74
C LEU A 37 25.44 -9.79 -11.98
N THR A 38 26.20 -9.63 -13.06
CA THR A 38 27.32 -10.50 -13.41
C THR A 38 28.63 -9.76 -13.21
N PHE A 39 29.61 -10.45 -12.63
CA PHE A 39 30.91 -9.88 -12.33
C PHE A 39 32.00 -10.75 -12.94
N ASP A 40 32.99 -10.11 -13.56
CA ASP A 40 34.18 -10.77 -14.09
C ASP A 40 35.16 -11.17 -12.98
N VAL A 41 35.17 -10.41 -11.88
CA VAL A 41 35.79 -10.79 -10.60
C VAL A 41 34.67 -11.01 -9.59
N PRO A 42 34.55 -12.21 -8.98
CA PRO A 42 33.43 -12.54 -8.11
C PRO A 42 33.38 -11.64 -6.86
N PRO A 43 32.18 -11.35 -6.32
CA PRO A 43 32.05 -10.76 -4.99
C PRO A 43 32.82 -11.56 -3.93
N THR A 44 33.48 -10.87 -3.02
CA THR A 44 34.29 -11.50 -1.95
C THR A 44 33.86 -10.98 -0.59
N ILE A 45 33.86 -11.85 0.44
CA ILE A 45 33.55 -11.43 1.81
C ILE A 45 34.86 -11.25 2.57
N GLU A 46 35.00 -10.11 3.24
CA GLU A 46 36.13 -9.80 4.12
C GLU A 46 35.64 -9.00 5.32
N ASN A 47 36.03 -9.39 6.54
CA ASN A 47 35.59 -8.75 7.78
C ASN A 47 34.07 -8.54 7.84
N SER A 48 33.29 -9.54 7.41
CA SER A 48 31.82 -9.48 7.32
C SER A 48 31.29 -8.34 6.42
N ARG A 49 32.05 -7.97 5.39
CA ARG A 49 31.65 -7.04 4.32
C ARG A 49 31.84 -7.68 2.97
N THR A 50 30.83 -7.54 2.11
CA THR A 50 30.95 -7.97 0.71
C THR A 50 31.60 -6.87 -0.12
N LEU A 51 32.74 -7.20 -0.72
CA LEU A 51 33.44 -6.40 -1.70
C LEU A 51 33.04 -6.82 -3.11
N VAL A 52 32.78 -5.85 -3.96
CA VAL A 52 32.39 -6.06 -5.36
C VAL A 52 33.21 -5.18 -6.31
N PRO A 53 33.35 -5.56 -7.59
CA PRO A 53 33.91 -4.68 -8.61
C PRO A 53 33.09 -3.40 -8.72
N LEU A 54 33.74 -2.27 -8.43
CA LEU A 54 33.11 -0.96 -8.34
C LEU A 54 32.32 -0.61 -9.61
N ARG A 55 32.95 -0.79 -10.78
CA ARG A 55 32.42 -0.33 -12.06
C ARG A 55 31.03 -0.89 -12.37
N VAL A 56 30.83 -2.19 -12.14
CA VAL A 56 29.57 -2.87 -12.44
C VAL A 56 28.41 -2.24 -11.67
N ILE A 57 28.56 -2.04 -10.35
CA ILE A 57 27.49 -1.46 -9.53
C ILE A 57 27.18 -0.01 -9.94
N PHE A 58 28.21 0.83 -10.07
CA PHE A 58 28.01 2.24 -10.39
C PHE A 58 27.41 2.44 -11.79
N GLU A 59 27.91 1.73 -12.80
CA GLU A 59 27.39 1.84 -14.17
C GLU A 59 25.97 1.27 -14.27
N SER A 60 25.67 0.14 -13.59
CA SER A 60 24.31 -0.39 -13.53
C SER A 60 23.33 0.53 -12.79
N LEU A 61 23.82 1.37 -11.87
CA LEU A 61 23.04 2.41 -11.20
C LEU A 61 22.97 3.74 -11.97
N GLY A 62 23.55 3.79 -13.18
CA GLY A 62 23.53 4.97 -14.06
C GLY A 62 24.61 6.03 -13.76
N ALA A 63 25.61 5.71 -12.93
CA ALA A 63 26.71 6.62 -12.63
C ALA A 63 27.83 6.53 -13.67
N ALA A 64 28.41 7.69 -14.02
CA ALA A 64 29.63 7.75 -14.82
C ALA A 64 30.85 7.46 -13.93
N VAL A 65 31.79 6.63 -14.41
CA VAL A 65 32.96 6.19 -13.63
C VAL A 65 34.26 6.54 -14.36
N SER A 66 35.16 7.25 -13.68
CA SER A 66 36.51 7.60 -14.16
C SER A 66 37.61 7.10 -13.23
N TRP A 67 38.80 6.88 -13.79
CA TRP A 67 39.99 6.42 -13.08
C TRP A 67 41.16 7.39 -13.32
N ASP A 68 41.82 7.80 -12.24
CA ASP A 68 43.07 8.57 -12.26
C ASP A 68 44.23 7.67 -11.80
N GLU A 69 45.11 7.35 -12.74
CA GLU A 69 46.29 6.51 -12.51
C GLU A 69 47.31 7.17 -11.57
N THR A 70 47.46 8.50 -11.64
CA THR A 70 48.50 9.23 -10.89
C THR A 70 48.18 9.21 -9.40
N THR A 71 46.91 9.42 -9.06
CA THR A 71 46.44 9.46 -7.68
C THR A 71 45.88 8.12 -7.20
N ARG A 72 45.76 7.13 -8.09
CA ARG A 72 45.10 5.83 -7.85
C ARG A 72 43.70 6.03 -7.27
N THR A 73 42.94 6.89 -7.93
CA THR A 73 41.62 7.32 -7.48
C THR A 73 40.57 6.91 -8.48
N VAL A 74 39.48 6.33 -8.00
CA VAL A 74 38.27 6.15 -8.79
C VAL A 74 37.22 7.18 -8.37
N THR A 75 36.61 7.83 -9.36
CA THR A 75 35.54 8.80 -9.14
C THR A 75 34.30 8.32 -9.87
N ALA A 76 33.19 8.24 -9.16
CA ALA A 76 31.89 7.94 -9.73
C ALA A 76 30.92 9.09 -9.46
N SER A 77 30.17 9.49 -10.48
CA SER A 77 29.25 10.63 -10.42
C SER A 77 27.89 10.28 -10.99
N LYS A 78 26.83 10.60 -10.24
CA LYS A 78 25.43 10.52 -10.67
C LYS A 78 24.66 11.70 -10.10
N ASP A 79 23.92 12.40 -10.94
CA ASP A 79 23.17 13.60 -10.57
C ASP A 79 24.04 14.61 -9.79
N SER A 80 23.68 14.95 -8.55
CA SER A 80 24.44 15.84 -7.66
C SER A 80 25.42 15.09 -6.74
N THR A 81 25.56 13.77 -6.87
CA THR A 81 26.39 12.93 -6.02
C THR A 81 27.69 12.53 -6.73
N GLU A 82 28.82 12.91 -6.12
CA GLU A 82 30.18 12.46 -6.47
C GLU A 82 30.72 11.59 -5.34
N ILE A 83 31.17 10.38 -5.69
CA ILE A 83 31.91 9.48 -4.81
C ILE A 83 33.33 9.34 -5.31
N ARG A 84 34.30 9.66 -4.45
CA ARG A 84 35.72 9.56 -4.77
C ARG A 84 36.42 8.61 -3.81
N LEU A 85 37.13 7.63 -4.34
CA LEU A 85 37.76 6.55 -3.57
C LEU A 85 39.22 6.43 -3.96
N VAL A 86 40.10 6.67 -2.98
CA VAL A 86 41.55 6.47 -3.14
C VAL A 86 41.89 5.03 -2.73
N ILE A 87 42.59 4.27 -3.58
CA ILE A 87 42.96 2.89 -3.27
C ILE A 87 43.84 2.82 -2.01
N GLY A 88 43.40 2.04 -1.02
CA GLY A 88 44.06 1.93 0.29
C GLY A 88 43.98 3.20 1.16
N GLY A 89 43.20 4.19 0.75
CA GLY A 89 43.07 5.49 1.40
C GLY A 89 41.63 5.85 1.79
N GLN A 90 41.37 7.16 1.85
CA GLN A 90 40.08 7.73 2.28
C GLN A 90 39.03 7.70 1.15
N ALA A 91 37.77 7.54 1.54
CA ALA A 91 36.60 7.76 0.68
C ALA A 91 36.03 9.18 0.89
N PHE A 92 35.42 9.75 -0.15
CA PHE A 92 34.75 11.03 -0.08
C PHE A 92 33.38 10.95 -0.76
N LYS A 93 32.38 11.64 -0.19
CA LYS A 93 31.08 11.91 -0.80
C LYS A 93 30.90 13.42 -0.92
N ASN A 94 30.75 13.94 -2.13
CA ASN A 94 30.63 15.37 -2.41
C ASN A 94 31.76 16.20 -1.76
N GLY A 95 32.99 15.68 -1.80
CA GLY A 95 34.17 16.29 -1.18
C GLY A 95 34.28 16.11 0.34
N ILE A 96 33.27 15.59 1.02
CA ILE A 96 33.28 15.32 2.46
C ILE A 96 33.88 13.93 2.72
N PRO A 97 34.89 13.79 3.59
CA PRO A 97 35.44 12.48 3.94
C PRO A 97 34.37 11.56 4.56
N VAL A 98 34.36 10.29 4.16
CA VAL A 98 33.49 9.24 4.72
C VAL A 98 34.35 8.06 5.17
N GLU A 99 34.04 7.49 6.32
CA GLU A 99 34.67 6.25 6.78
C GLU A 99 34.07 5.04 6.06
N ILE A 100 34.93 4.10 5.69
CA ILE A 100 34.54 2.82 5.09
C ILE A 100 35.13 1.69 5.91
N ASP A 101 34.30 0.70 6.25
CA ASP A 101 34.67 -0.40 7.14
C ASP A 101 35.82 -1.26 6.59
N VAL A 102 35.90 -1.37 5.26
CA VAL A 102 36.99 -2.05 4.55
C VAL A 102 37.49 -1.11 3.44
N PRO A 103 38.78 -0.75 3.42
CA PRO A 103 39.34 0.12 2.39
C PRO A 103 39.19 -0.45 0.98
N ALA A 104 38.99 0.44 0.00
CA ALA A 104 39.01 0.06 -1.41
C ALA A 104 40.37 -0.53 -1.79
N LYS A 105 40.38 -1.62 -2.56
CA LYS A 105 41.62 -2.31 -2.96
C LYS A 105 41.52 -2.87 -4.37
N ILE A 106 42.66 -3.29 -4.92
CA ILE A 106 42.71 -3.93 -6.24
C ILE A 106 42.82 -5.44 -6.05
N ILE A 107 41.89 -6.18 -6.65
CA ILE A 107 41.94 -7.65 -6.78
C ILE A 107 41.76 -7.98 -8.26
N SER A 108 42.69 -8.73 -8.84
CA SER A 108 42.63 -9.16 -10.24
C SER A 108 42.32 -8.00 -11.21
N ASP A 109 43.06 -6.89 -11.07
CA ASP A 109 42.89 -5.66 -11.88
C ASP A 109 41.49 -5.02 -11.82
N ARG A 110 40.74 -5.26 -10.74
CA ARG A 110 39.47 -4.58 -10.44
C ARG A 110 39.57 -3.85 -9.10
N THR A 111 39.06 -2.62 -9.08
CA THR A 111 38.83 -1.88 -7.85
C THR A 111 37.64 -2.49 -7.12
N MET A 112 37.92 -3.13 -5.99
CA MET A 112 36.96 -3.78 -5.10
C MET A 112 36.62 -2.85 -3.96
N VAL A 113 35.32 -2.70 -3.70
CA VAL A 113 34.79 -1.74 -2.73
C VAL A 113 33.63 -2.35 -1.94
N PRO A 114 33.39 -1.92 -0.69
CA PRO A 114 32.24 -2.38 0.06
C PRO A 114 30.95 -2.05 -0.68
N LEU A 115 30.19 -3.08 -1.05
CA LEU A 115 28.96 -2.94 -1.83
C LEU A 115 28.00 -1.97 -1.14
N ARG A 116 27.78 -2.14 0.17
CA ARG A 116 26.86 -1.32 0.95
C ARG A 116 27.21 0.16 0.88
N PHE A 117 28.49 0.50 1.08
CA PHE A 117 28.94 1.90 1.00
C PHE A 117 28.61 2.52 -0.35
N VAL A 118 28.88 1.82 -1.45
CA VAL A 118 28.63 2.32 -2.80
C VAL A 118 27.15 2.53 -3.06
N SER A 119 26.36 1.48 -2.83
CA SER A 119 24.93 1.49 -3.11
C SER A 119 24.20 2.55 -2.27
N GLU A 120 24.42 2.59 -0.96
CA GLU A 120 23.80 3.56 -0.06
C GLU A 120 24.30 4.99 -0.30
N SER A 121 25.56 5.16 -0.73
CA SER A 121 26.07 6.49 -1.09
C SER A 121 25.34 7.09 -2.29
N LEU A 122 24.87 6.26 -3.22
CA LEU A 122 23.98 6.61 -4.33
C LEU A 122 22.48 6.57 -3.96
N GLY A 123 22.17 6.42 -2.67
CA GLY A 123 20.83 6.41 -2.11
C GLY A 123 20.18 5.02 -2.03
N CYS A 124 20.76 3.98 -2.61
CA CYS A 124 20.11 2.66 -2.66
C CYS A 124 20.00 2.01 -1.27
N TYR A 125 18.95 1.23 -1.04
CA TYR A 125 18.83 0.31 0.08
C TYR A 125 19.54 -1.02 -0.24
N VAL A 126 20.17 -1.65 0.77
CA VAL A 126 20.90 -2.92 0.62
C VAL A 126 20.44 -3.93 1.66
N HIS A 127 19.79 -5.00 1.19
CA HIS A 127 19.41 -6.15 2.01
C HIS A 127 20.38 -7.32 1.82
N TRP A 128 20.64 -8.08 2.89
CA TRP A 128 21.40 -9.33 2.87
C TRP A 128 20.53 -10.46 3.40
N ASP A 129 20.32 -11.48 2.57
CA ASP A 129 19.74 -12.76 2.94
C ASP A 129 20.88 -13.73 3.28
N GLY A 130 20.99 -14.11 4.55
CA GLY A 130 22.02 -15.02 5.04
C GLY A 130 21.81 -16.48 4.67
N ASP A 131 20.58 -16.89 4.39
CA ASP A 131 20.24 -18.28 4.04
C ASP A 131 20.59 -18.55 2.58
N THR A 132 20.26 -17.62 1.69
CA THR A 132 20.54 -17.74 0.25
C THR A 132 21.85 -17.10 -0.18
N LYS A 133 22.51 -16.35 0.71
CA LYS A 133 23.67 -15.49 0.41
C LYS A 133 23.40 -14.51 -0.73
N THR A 134 22.19 -13.95 -0.75
CA THR A 134 21.75 -12.98 -1.76
C THR A 134 21.81 -11.57 -1.20
N ILE A 135 22.39 -10.66 -1.98
CA ILE A 135 22.39 -9.23 -1.73
C ILE A 135 21.40 -8.59 -2.69
N THR A 136 20.40 -7.91 -2.15
CA THR A 136 19.44 -7.14 -2.96
C THR A 136 19.73 -5.65 -2.79
N ILE A 137 20.02 -4.98 -3.90
CA ILE A 137 20.17 -3.52 -3.99
C ILE A 137 18.88 -2.99 -4.59
N ALA A 138 18.21 -2.08 -3.89
CA ALA A 138 17.04 -1.35 -4.38
C ALA A 138 17.39 0.14 -4.49
N SER A 139 17.26 0.73 -5.67
CA SER A 139 17.59 2.15 -5.88
C SER A 139 16.72 3.08 -5.01
N ALA A 140 17.29 4.12 -4.37
CA ALA A 140 16.48 5.15 -3.68
C ALA A 140 15.54 5.83 -4.67
N GLY A 141 14.35 6.17 -4.20
CA GLY A 141 13.32 6.78 -5.05
C GLY A 141 12.53 5.77 -5.87
N ARG A 142 12.43 4.51 -5.42
CA ARG A 142 11.49 3.52 -5.98
C ARG A 142 10.51 2.93 -4.98
N THR A 143 10.68 3.20 -3.69
CA THR A 143 9.71 2.72 -2.70
C THR A 143 8.47 3.61 -2.73
N ILE A 144 7.41 3.07 -3.28
CA ILE A 144 6.07 3.69 -3.28
C ILE A 144 5.37 3.23 -2.01
N LYS A 145 4.68 4.14 -1.34
CA LYS A 145 3.85 3.80 -0.18
C LYS A 145 2.42 4.25 -0.38
N VAL A 146 1.49 3.36 -0.07
CA VAL A 146 0.06 3.64 -0.07
C VAL A 146 -0.44 3.54 1.37
N HIS A 147 -0.92 4.66 1.90
CA HIS A 147 -1.35 4.85 3.28
C HIS A 147 -2.88 4.94 3.31
N PHE A 148 -3.52 3.90 3.83
CA PHE A 148 -4.95 3.91 4.15
C PHE A 148 -5.10 4.45 5.57
N ILE A 149 -5.38 5.75 5.67
CA ILE A 149 -5.36 6.48 6.94
C ILE A 149 -6.60 6.09 7.75
N ASP A 150 -6.42 5.74 9.02
CA ASP A 150 -7.53 5.49 9.95
C ASP A 150 -8.20 6.81 10.34
N VAL A 151 -9.24 7.18 9.58
CA VAL A 151 -10.11 8.33 9.81
C VAL A 151 -11.51 7.90 10.29
N GLY A 152 -11.65 6.66 10.78
CA GLY A 152 -12.94 6.10 11.18
C GLY A 152 -13.78 5.61 10.00
N GLN A 153 -15.09 5.90 10.01
CA GLN A 153 -16.00 5.52 8.92
C GLN A 153 -15.90 6.54 7.78
N ALA A 154 -14.83 6.44 7.01
CA ALA A 154 -14.49 7.33 5.91
C ALA A 154 -13.30 6.80 5.09
N ASP A 155 -13.06 7.42 3.93
CA ASP A 155 -11.90 7.16 3.09
C ASP A 155 -10.94 8.36 3.09
N ALA A 156 -9.67 8.11 3.39
CA ALA A 156 -8.55 9.01 3.12
C ALA A 156 -7.31 8.17 2.80
N ILE A 157 -6.81 8.28 1.57
CA ILE A 157 -5.71 7.44 1.08
C ILE A 157 -4.62 8.33 0.52
N TYR A 158 -3.45 8.27 1.14
CA TYR A 158 -2.27 9.01 0.71
C TYR A 158 -1.29 8.09 -0.02
N ILE A 159 -0.86 8.46 -1.21
CA ILE A 159 0.13 7.73 -2.01
C ILE A 159 1.39 8.59 -2.08
N GLN A 160 2.44 8.11 -1.42
CA GLN A 160 3.78 8.67 -1.47
C GLN A 160 4.53 8.05 -2.65
N LEU A 161 4.80 8.84 -3.68
CA LEU A 161 5.53 8.45 -4.87
C LEU A 161 6.99 8.93 -4.82
N PRO A 162 7.85 8.41 -5.70
CA PRO A 162 9.21 8.93 -5.88
C PRO A 162 9.28 10.43 -6.15
N ASN A 163 10.45 11.01 -5.88
CA ASN A 163 10.77 12.41 -6.17
C ASN A 163 9.84 13.43 -5.49
N HIS A 164 9.32 13.10 -4.30
CA HIS A 164 8.39 13.94 -3.55
C HIS A 164 7.06 14.18 -4.26
N ASN A 165 6.63 13.27 -5.14
CA ASN A 165 5.27 13.35 -5.67
C ASN A 165 4.28 12.69 -4.71
N ASP A 166 3.13 13.31 -4.53
CA ASP A 166 2.13 13.00 -3.54
C ASP A 166 0.73 13.03 -4.17
N ILE A 167 0.02 11.90 -4.07
CA ILE A 167 -1.40 11.80 -4.47
C ILE A 167 -2.22 11.63 -3.21
N LEU A 168 -3.33 12.38 -3.11
CA LEU A 168 -4.35 12.14 -2.11
C LEU A 168 -5.65 11.71 -2.79
N ILE A 169 -6.21 10.58 -2.36
CA ILE A 169 -7.54 10.11 -2.76
C ILE A 169 -8.45 10.25 -1.53
N ASP A 170 -9.44 11.13 -1.65
CA ASP A 170 -10.38 11.51 -0.60
C ASP A 170 -9.71 12.05 0.69
N GLY A 171 -10.51 12.63 1.58
CA GLY A 171 -10.04 13.33 2.78
C GLY A 171 -10.86 13.03 4.03
N GLY A 172 -11.69 11.99 4.00
CA GLY A 172 -12.59 11.62 5.08
C GLY A 172 -13.71 12.62 5.32
N ASN A 173 -14.35 12.51 6.49
CA ASN A 173 -15.40 13.42 6.94
C ASN A 173 -14.84 14.83 7.15
N ARG A 174 -15.74 15.81 7.28
CA ARG A 174 -15.37 17.20 7.63
C ARG A 174 -14.47 17.29 8.86
N ASN A 175 -14.76 16.49 9.88
CA ASN A 175 -14.01 16.51 11.14
C ASN A 175 -12.64 15.81 11.03
N ASP A 176 -12.44 15.00 10.00
CA ASP A 176 -11.20 14.25 9.78
C ASP A 176 -10.13 15.10 9.11
N GLY A 177 -10.49 16.25 8.52
CA GLY A 177 -9.56 17.12 7.79
C GLY A 177 -8.31 17.50 8.60
N GLY A 178 -8.46 17.78 9.90
CA GLY A 178 -7.31 18.05 10.78
C GLY A 178 -6.41 16.84 11.00
N THR A 179 -6.99 15.64 11.09
CA THR A 179 -6.27 14.37 11.19
C THR A 179 -5.49 14.09 9.91
N VAL A 180 -6.12 14.23 8.75
CA VAL A 180 -5.48 14.03 7.44
C VAL A 180 -4.33 15.04 7.24
N VAL A 181 -4.57 16.32 7.49
CA VAL A 181 -3.53 17.36 7.39
C VAL A 181 -2.35 17.07 8.33
N GLY A 182 -2.63 16.70 9.58
CA GLY A 182 -1.59 16.35 10.54
C GLY A 182 -0.79 15.12 10.10
N TYR A 183 -1.46 14.11 9.52
CA TYR A 183 -0.82 12.92 8.98
C TYR A 183 0.13 13.26 7.82
N LEU A 184 -0.34 14.02 6.83
CA LEU A 184 0.44 14.43 5.66
C LEU A 184 1.69 15.25 6.06
N HIS A 185 1.54 16.22 6.96
CA HIS A 185 2.70 16.94 7.51
C HIS A 185 3.73 16.02 8.19
N ASN A 186 3.27 15.00 8.91
CA ASN A 186 4.16 14.03 9.54
C ASN A 186 4.87 13.11 8.52
N GLN A 187 4.30 12.93 7.32
CA GLN A 187 4.97 12.25 6.20
C GLN A 187 5.94 13.17 5.44
N GLY A 188 5.92 14.48 5.72
CA GLY A 188 6.79 15.47 5.08
C GLY A 188 6.27 15.97 3.74
N VAL A 189 4.97 15.85 3.48
CA VAL A 189 4.29 16.38 2.29
C VAL A 189 4.46 17.90 2.23
N ASP A 190 4.90 18.41 1.09
CA ASP A 190 5.06 19.83 0.78
C ASP A 190 3.95 20.37 -0.12
N ASP A 191 3.55 19.61 -1.13
CA ASP A 191 2.41 19.87 -2.00
C ASP A 191 1.71 18.57 -2.42
N ILE A 192 0.62 18.69 -3.19
CA ILE A 192 -0.16 17.55 -3.67
C ILE A 192 -0.28 17.68 -5.19
N GLU A 193 0.47 16.88 -5.93
CA GLU A 193 0.44 16.89 -7.40
C GLU A 193 -0.92 16.49 -7.94
N LEU A 194 -1.60 15.56 -7.25
CA LEU A 194 -2.92 15.10 -7.64
C LEU A 194 -3.83 14.83 -6.45
N LEU A 195 -4.94 15.56 -6.40
CA LEU A 195 -6.06 15.29 -5.51
C LEU A 195 -7.19 14.60 -6.28
N VAL A 196 -7.64 13.44 -5.81
CA VAL A 196 -8.78 12.71 -6.34
C VAL A 196 -9.93 12.76 -5.34
N ALA A 197 -11.05 13.36 -5.74
CA ALA A 197 -12.31 13.37 -5.00
C ALA A 197 -13.29 12.38 -5.64
N THR A 198 -13.43 11.19 -5.05
CA THR A 198 -14.09 10.06 -5.72
C THR A 198 -15.55 10.34 -6.03
N HIS A 199 -16.32 10.84 -5.07
CA HIS A 199 -17.74 11.18 -5.22
C HIS A 199 -18.18 12.15 -4.09
N PRO A 200 -19.37 12.79 -4.17
CA PRO A 200 -19.66 13.97 -3.35
C PRO A 200 -20.16 13.67 -1.92
N HIS A 201 -20.01 12.45 -1.41
CA HIS A 201 -20.37 12.12 -0.03
C HIS A 201 -19.38 12.68 0.99
N GLU A 202 -19.87 12.92 2.21
CA GLU A 202 -19.12 13.68 3.22
C GLU A 202 -17.90 12.93 3.74
N ASP A 203 -18.02 11.63 3.92
CA ASP A 203 -16.98 10.69 4.33
C ASP A 203 -15.86 10.48 3.29
N HIS A 204 -15.95 11.20 2.15
CA HIS A 204 -14.94 11.25 1.11
C HIS A 204 -14.40 12.68 0.92
N ILE A 205 -15.26 13.64 0.57
CA ILE A 205 -14.83 15.00 0.23
C ILE A 205 -14.85 15.97 1.42
N GLY A 206 -15.31 15.52 2.59
CA GLY A 206 -15.58 16.39 3.73
C GLY A 206 -14.34 17.08 4.29
N GLY A 207 -13.22 16.35 4.40
CA GLY A 207 -11.96 16.87 4.92
C GLY A 207 -11.10 17.62 3.90
N LEU A 208 -11.40 17.49 2.60
CA LEU A 208 -10.62 18.09 1.51
C LEU A 208 -10.49 19.62 1.59
N PRO A 209 -11.50 20.40 2.04
CA PRO A 209 -11.31 21.83 2.24
C PRO A 209 -10.15 22.18 3.18
N ALA A 210 -9.95 21.41 4.26
CA ALA A 210 -8.87 21.63 5.21
C ALA A 210 -7.50 21.25 4.61
N VAL A 211 -7.47 20.19 3.79
CA VAL A 211 -6.27 19.78 3.04
C VAL A 211 -5.84 20.88 2.10
N SER A 212 -6.75 21.37 1.25
CA SER A 212 -6.45 22.44 0.29
C SER A 212 -6.14 23.80 0.98
N ASP A 213 -6.56 24.01 2.24
CA ASP A 213 -6.13 25.18 3.02
C ASP A 213 -4.67 25.05 3.52
N SER A 214 -4.14 23.82 3.57
CA SER A 214 -2.84 23.50 4.17
C SER A 214 -1.76 23.20 3.12
N PHE A 215 -2.13 22.63 1.98
CA PHE A 215 -1.23 22.23 0.90
C PHE A 215 -1.66 22.87 -0.41
N VAL A 216 -0.68 23.19 -1.25
CA VAL A 216 -0.95 23.57 -2.64
C VAL A 216 -1.36 22.31 -3.39
N VAL A 217 -2.47 22.36 -4.13
CA VAL A 217 -2.93 21.24 -4.97
C VAL A 217 -2.71 21.60 -6.44
N GLU A 218 -1.91 20.81 -7.15
CA GLU A 218 -1.54 21.12 -8.54
C GLU A 218 -2.58 20.63 -9.57
N ASN A 219 -3.25 19.52 -9.28
CA ASN A 219 -4.30 18.97 -10.13
C ASN A 219 -5.41 18.34 -9.30
N ILE A 220 -6.65 18.48 -9.78
CA ILE A 220 -7.84 17.87 -9.16
C ILE A 220 -8.55 16.98 -10.18
N ILE A 221 -8.91 15.78 -9.77
CA ILE A 221 -9.87 14.93 -10.46
C ILE A 221 -11.07 14.71 -9.55
N ASP A 222 -12.27 14.97 -10.08
CA ASP A 222 -13.51 14.60 -9.40
C ASP A 222 -14.48 13.89 -10.33
N SER A 223 -15.52 13.27 -9.77
CA SER A 223 -16.54 12.57 -10.56
C SER A 223 -17.37 13.47 -11.50
N GLY A 224 -17.27 14.79 -11.39
CA GLY A 224 -18.18 15.75 -12.03
C GLY A 224 -19.62 15.71 -11.49
N LYS A 225 -19.91 14.85 -10.48
CA LYS A 225 -21.23 14.75 -9.86
C LYS A 225 -21.42 15.89 -8.86
N THR A 226 -22.45 16.69 -9.07
CA THR A 226 -22.86 17.72 -8.13
C THR A 226 -23.79 17.17 -7.05
N ALA A 227 -23.74 17.77 -5.86
CA ALA A 227 -24.67 17.49 -4.78
C ALA A 227 -25.15 18.79 -4.11
N ALA A 228 -26.41 18.84 -3.69
CA ALA A 228 -26.99 19.99 -3.00
C ALA A 228 -26.72 19.94 -1.48
N THR A 229 -25.45 19.76 -1.09
CA THR A 229 -25.03 19.66 0.32
C THR A 229 -24.04 20.77 0.68
N ALA A 230 -23.99 21.14 1.96
CA ALA A 230 -22.98 22.10 2.44
C ALA A 230 -21.56 21.56 2.25
N THR A 231 -21.38 20.24 2.37
CA THR A 231 -20.10 19.56 2.16
C THR A 231 -19.62 19.70 0.72
N PHE A 232 -20.45 19.39 -0.27
CA PHE A 232 -20.11 19.58 -1.68
C PHE A 232 -19.83 21.04 -2.01
N ASN A 233 -20.65 21.98 -1.51
CA ASN A 233 -20.43 23.41 -1.76
C ASN A 233 -19.09 23.90 -1.20
N ASN A 234 -18.72 23.47 0.01
CA ASN A 234 -17.45 23.86 0.63
C ASN A 234 -16.25 23.28 -0.12
N TYR A 235 -16.32 22.00 -0.51
CA TYR A 235 -15.32 21.39 -1.39
C TYR A 235 -15.21 22.14 -2.73
N ASN A 236 -16.34 22.39 -3.40
CA ASN A 236 -16.33 23.01 -4.72
C ASN A 236 -15.73 24.42 -4.70
N ILE A 237 -16.09 25.24 -3.70
CA ILE A 237 -15.50 26.58 -3.54
C ILE A 237 -13.98 26.49 -3.37
N LYS A 238 -13.53 25.53 -2.56
CA LYS A 238 -12.11 25.40 -2.26
C LYS A 238 -11.33 24.87 -3.46
N ALA A 239 -11.82 23.82 -4.12
CA ALA A 239 -11.26 23.29 -5.37
C ALA A 239 -11.17 24.37 -6.47
N ASP A 240 -12.20 25.20 -6.64
CA ASP A 240 -12.17 26.31 -7.60
C ASP A 240 -11.15 27.39 -7.22
N SER A 241 -10.90 27.58 -5.92
CA SER A 241 -9.95 28.59 -5.42
C SER A 241 -8.48 28.20 -5.58
N GLU A 242 -8.17 26.92 -5.79
CA GLU A 242 -6.80 26.46 -6.09
C GLU A 242 -6.29 27.03 -7.43
N GLY A 243 -7.19 27.32 -8.37
CA GLY A 243 -6.82 27.81 -9.70
C GLY A 243 -6.03 26.79 -10.54
N CYS A 244 -6.04 25.53 -10.13
CA CYS A 244 -5.33 24.42 -10.74
C CYS A 244 -6.15 23.77 -11.88
N VAL A 245 -5.57 22.79 -12.57
CA VAL A 245 -6.34 21.99 -13.54
C VAL A 245 -7.32 21.11 -12.76
N ARG A 246 -8.61 21.24 -13.07
CA ARG A 246 -9.68 20.41 -12.52
C ARG A 246 -10.37 19.65 -13.64
N ALA A 247 -10.35 18.32 -13.56
CA ALA A 247 -10.88 17.43 -14.59
C ALA A 247 -11.92 16.47 -14.03
N THR A 248 -12.84 16.05 -14.90
CA THR A 248 -13.80 14.99 -14.58
C THR A 248 -13.16 13.63 -14.80
N GLY A 249 -13.29 12.73 -13.83
CA GLY A 249 -12.66 11.41 -13.79
C GLY A 249 -13.14 10.48 -14.90
N SER A 250 -12.48 10.54 -16.06
CA SER A 250 -12.64 9.55 -17.12
C SER A 250 -11.38 9.44 -17.99
N ASN A 251 -10.81 8.24 -18.08
CA ASN A 251 -9.74 7.86 -19.01
C ASN A 251 -8.50 8.77 -18.98
N GLN A 252 -8.07 9.17 -17.79
CA GLN A 252 -6.86 9.98 -17.58
C GLN A 252 -5.74 9.09 -17.05
N ALA A 253 -4.50 9.38 -17.42
CA ALA A 253 -3.33 8.68 -16.94
C ALA A 253 -2.22 9.68 -16.61
N PHE A 254 -1.48 9.38 -15.56
CA PHE A 254 -0.38 10.18 -15.02
C PHE A 254 0.80 9.25 -14.77
N SER A 255 1.99 9.64 -15.21
CA SER A 255 3.20 8.83 -15.05
C SER A 255 4.17 9.54 -14.10
N PHE A 256 4.59 8.84 -13.06
CA PHE A 256 5.49 9.30 -12.02
C PHE A 256 6.74 8.42 -11.98
N GLY A 257 7.54 8.49 -13.05
CA GLY A 257 8.69 7.62 -13.25
C GLY A 257 8.26 6.19 -13.62
N ASP A 258 8.50 5.24 -12.71
CA ASP A 258 8.14 3.82 -12.89
C ASP A 258 6.75 3.48 -12.33
N ALA A 259 5.98 4.49 -11.93
CA ALA A 259 4.60 4.34 -11.44
C ALA A 259 3.62 5.01 -12.40
N ASP A 260 2.56 4.30 -12.79
CA ASP A 260 1.49 4.85 -13.61
C ASP A 260 0.18 4.88 -12.81
N PHE A 261 -0.43 6.07 -12.71
CA PHE A 261 -1.72 6.27 -12.06
C PHE A 261 -2.80 6.53 -13.10
N GLN A 262 -3.84 5.69 -13.14
CA GLN A 262 -4.88 5.72 -14.16
C GLN A 262 -6.27 5.86 -13.55
N VAL A 263 -7.11 6.71 -14.16
CA VAL A 263 -8.56 6.74 -13.92
C VAL A 263 -9.24 5.73 -14.84
N ILE A 264 -9.85 4.71 -14.25
CA ILE A 264 -10.53 3.63 -14.96
C ILE A 264 -11.84 4.13 -15.57
N SER A 265 -12.06 3.79 -16.83
CA SER A 265 -13.25 4.21 -17.56
C SER A 265 -14.46 3.33 -17.25
N SER A 266 -15.68 3.82 -17.51
CA SER A 266 -16.91 3.02 -17.44
C SER A 266 -17.82 3.22 -18.66
N LEU A 267 -18.62 2.20 -19.01
CA LEU A 267 -19.60 2.26 -20.13
C LEU A 267 -20.75 3.23 -19.89
N GLN A 268 -20.97 3.62 -18.63
CA GLN A 268 -22.09 4.45 -18.18
C GLN A 268 -21.58 5.67 -17.42
N ASN A 269 -22.19 6.82 -17.71
CA ASN A 269 -21.81 8.14 -17.16
C ASN A 269 -22.93 8.80 -16.34
N LEU A 270 -24.09 8.14 -16.21
CA LEU A 270 -25.23 8.61 -15.43
C LEU A 270 -25.73 7.48 -14.54
N TRP A 271 -25.82 7.74 -13.24
CA TRP A 271 -26.14 6.74 -12.23
C TRP A 271 -27.29 7.22 -11.34
N ASP A 272 -28.10 6.27 -10.89
CA ASP A 272 -29.18 6.55 -9.93
C ASP A 272 -28.61 6.71 -8.51
N ASP A 273 -27.65 5.85 -8.15
CA ASP A 273 -26.91 5.94 -6.90
C ASP A 273 -25.73 6.91 -7.05
N VAL A 274 -25.46 7.68 -5.99
CA VAL A 274 -24.35 8.64 -5.98
C VAL A 274 -23.02 7.92 -5.81
N ASN A 275 -23.01 6.78 -5.13
CA ASN A 275 -21.84 5.93 -4.93
C ASN A 275 -21.23 5.45 -6.25
N ASP A 276 -22.07 5.15 -7.24
CA ASP A 276 -21.64 4.69 -8.56
C ASP A 276 -20.99 5.80 -9.43
N TYR A 277 -21.02 7.06 -8.97
CA TYR A 277 -20.21 8.13 -9.56
C TYR A 277 -18.73 8.06 -9.13
N SER A 278 -18.37 7.19 -8.18
CA SER A 278 -16.99 7.02 -7.70
C SER A 278 -15.98 6.96 -8.84
N VAL A 279 -14.99 7.83 -8.76
CA VAL A 279 -13.78 7.78 -9.61
C VAL A 279 -12.97 6.58 -9.17
N VAL A 280 -12.97 5.52 -9.99
CA VAL A 280 -12.16 4.32 -9.76
C VAL A 280 -10.79 4.55 -10.37
N THR A 281 -9.73 4.36 -9.59
CA THR A 281 -8.35 4.56 -10.03
C THR A 281 -7.50 3.33 -9.83
N ARG A 282 -6.47 3.17 -10.66
CA ARG A 282 -5.48 2.11 -10.58
C ARG A 282 -4.09 2.74 -10.47
N LEU A 283 -3.23 2.16 -9.64
CA LEU A 283 -1.82 2.52 -9.54
C LEU A 283 -0.99 1.29 -9.90
N ASP A 284 -0.22 1.41 -10.97
CA ASP A 284 0.65 0.36 -11.48
C ASP A 284 2.09 0.64 -11.05
N CYS A 285 2.66 -0.24 -10.23
CA CYS A 285 4.03 -0.16 -9.74
C CYS A 285 4.78 -1.44 -10.17
N GLY A 286 5.19 -1.54 -11.43
CA GLY A 286 5.82 -2.78 -11.93
C GLY A 286 4.89 -3.99 -11.84
N ASP A 287 5.26 -5.00 -11.05
CA ASP A 287 4.48 -6.23 -10.81
C ASP A 287 3.52 -6.11 -9.60
N VAL A 288 3.34 -4.91 -9.03
CA VAL A 288 2.44 -4.66 -7.90
C VAL A 288 1.45 -3.56 -8.25
N GLU A 289 0.18 -3.92 -8.28
CA GLU A 289 -0.89 -3.03 -8.74
C GLU A 289 -1.95 -2.84 -7.65
N PHE A 290 -2.45 -1.61 -7.57
CA PHE A 290 -3.48 -1.22 -6.62
C PHE A 290 -4.74 -0.80 -7.38
N LEU A 291 -5.91 -1.21 -6.90
CA LEU A 291 -7.19 -0.71 -7.37
C LEU A 291 -7.93 0.02 -6.24
N PHE A 292 -8.26 1.28 -6.47
CA PHE A 292 -9.01 2.15 -5.57
C PHE A 292 -10.42 2.37 -6.10
N THR A 293 -11.42 1.93 -5.35
CA THR A 293 -12.79 1.83 -5.86
C THR A 293 -13.73 2.91 -5.34
N GLY A 294 -13.30 3.71 -4.35
CA GLY A 294 -14.20 4.59 -3.58
C GLY A 294 -15.39 3.77 -3.07
N ASP A 295 -16.59 4.24 -3.39
CA ASP A 295 -17.84 3.57 -3.00
C ASP A 295 -18.56 2.90 -4.17
N ALA A 296 -17.86 2.63 -5.27
CA ALA A 296 -18.44 1.95 -6.42
C ALA A 296 -19.22 0.70 -5.99
N GLU A 297 -20.51 0.64 -6.35
CA GLU A 297 -21.36 -0.52 -6.09
C GLU A 297 -21.35 -1.46 -7.29
N THR A 298 -22.06 -2.59 -7.14
CA THR A 298 -22.12 -3.65 -8.16
C THR A 298 -22.44 -3.11 -9.56
N ALA A 299 -23.27 -2.06 -9.69
CA ALA A 299 -23.61 -1.49 -10.98
C ALA A 299 -22.39 -0.80 -11.63
N LYS A 300 -21.64 0.02 -10.88
CA LYS A 300 -20.37 0.60 -11.34
C LYS A 300 -19.33 -0.47 -11.66
N GLU A 301 -19.16 -1.46 -10.79
CA GLU A 301 -18.22 -2.58 -10.98
C GLU A 301 -18.43 -3.32 -12.32
N ILE A 302 -19.69 -3.56 -12.68
CA ILE A 302 -20.06 -4.22 -13.94
C ILE A 302 -19.69 -3.35 -15.14
N ALA A 303 -19.83 -2.03 -15.02
CA ALA A 303 -19.62 -1.09 -16.12
C ALA A 303 -18.17 -0.67 -16.34
N LEU A 304 -17.24 -0.98 -15.43
CA LEU A 304 -15.82 -0.69 -15.60
C LEU A 304 -15.27 -1.37 -16.87
N ILE A 305 -14.47 -0.62 -17.63
CA ILE A 305 -13.81 -1.08 -18.84
C ILE A 305 -12.30 -0.89 -18.74
N GLY A 306 -11.58 -1.78 -19.41
CA GLY A 306 -10.13 -1.84 -19.35
C GLY A 306 -9.67 -2.96 -18.43
N ASP A 307 -8.37 -2.94 -18.15
CA ASP A 307 -7.79 -3.85 -17.17
C ASP A 307 -8.05 -3.32 -15.77
N ILE A 308 -8.55 -4.20 -14.90
CA ILE A 308 -8.84 -3.92 -13.51
C ILE A 308 -8.21 -4.99 -12.60
N SER A 309 -7.31 -5.82 -13.11
CA SER A 309 -6.53 -6.70 -12.24
C SER A 309 -5.63 -5.89 -11.33
N ALA A 310 -5.51 -6.33 -10.09
CA ALA A 310 -4.64 -5.72 -9.11
C ALA A 310 -4.32 -6.70 -7.97
N GLU A 311 -3.09 -6.74 -7.49
CA GLU A 311 -2.68 -7.51 -6.31
C GLU A 311 -3.35 -6.97 -5.04
N ILE A 312 -3.62 -5.65 -5.00
CA ILE A 312 -4.11 -4.97 -3.82
C ILE A 312 -5.40 -4.21 -4.14
N LEU A 313 -6.46 -4.49 -3.37
CA LEU A 313 -7.77 -3.87 -3.53
C LEU A 313 -8.12 -2.99 -2.32
N LYS A 314 -8.43 -1.71 -2.56
CA LYS A 314 -9.29 -0.94 -1.65
C LYS A 314 -10.72 -1.43 -1.83
N VAL A 315 -11.26 -2.06 -0.80
CA VAL A 315 -12.63 -2.58 -0.81
C VAL A 315 -13.62 -1.43 -0.92
N GLY A 316 -14.57 -1.60 -1.83
CA GLY A 316 -15.56 -0.57 -2.15
C GLY A 316 -16.56 -0.36 -1.02
N HIS A 317 -16.98 0.88 -0.84
CA HIS A 317 -18.07 1.29 0.04
C HIS A 317 -17.90 0.76 1.47
N HIS A 318 -16.70 0.91 2.01
CA HIS A 318 -16.30 0.45 3.35
C HIS A 318 -16.57 -1.04 3.63
N GLY A 319 -16.75 -1.85 2.59
CA GLY A 319 -17.15 -3.25 2.71
C GLY A 319 -18.66 -3.50 2.82
N SER A 320 -19.49 -2.57 2.32
CA SER A 320 -20.93 -2.75 2.16
C SER A 320 -21.27 -4.01 1.36
N SER A 321 -22.47 -4.54 1.57
CA SER A 321 -22.98 -5.71 0.84
C SER A 321 -23.33 -5.42 -0.62
N SER A 322 -23.50 -4.14 -1.00
CA SER A 322 -23.78 -3.68 -2.37
C SER A 322 -22.55 -3.60 -3.25
N SER A 323 -21.35 -3.66 -2.66
CA SER A 323 -20.06 -3.57 -3.33
C SER A 323 -19.25 -4.85 -3.17
N THR A 324 -18.11 -4.88 -3.85
CA THR A 324 -17.17 -5.99 -3.93
C THR A 324 -17.89 -7.29 -4.30
N SER A 325 -18.60 -7.26 -5.42
CA SER A 325 -19.37 -8.42 -5.89
C SER A 325 -18.45 -9.58 -6.29
N THR A 326 -18.96 -10.81 -6.27
CA THR A 326 -18.18 -11.99 -6.73
C THR A 326 -17.70 -11.84 -8.18
N GLY A 327 -18.54 -11.28 -9.05
CA GLY A 327 -18.19 -11.04 -10.46
C GLY A 327 -17.07 -10.01 -10.61
N PHE A 328 -17.01 -9.02 -9.73
CA PHE A 328 -15.92 -8.05 -9.66
C PHE A 328 -14.62 -8.68 -9.14
N LEU A 329 -14.67 -9.39 -8.01
CA LEU A 329 -13.50 -10.09 -7.46
C LEU A 329 -12.88 -11.09 -8.45
N THR A 330 -13.70 -11.78 -9.25
CA THR A 330 -13.22 -12.69 -10.30
C THR A 330 -12.38 -11.97 -11.38
N LYS A 331 -12.65 -10.68 -11.63
CA LYS A 331 -11.90 -9.86 -12.59
C LYS A 331 -10.65 -9.26 -11.94
N VAL A 332 -10.77 -8.72 -10.73
CA VAL A 332 -9.66 -8.04 -10.02
C VAL A 332 -8.59 -9.04 -9.55
N LYS A 333 -9.02 -10.18 -8.97
CA LYS A 333 -8.16 -11.23 -8.40
C LYS A 333 -7.10 -10.72 -7.41
N PRO A 334 -7.48 -9.94 -6.38
CA PRO A 334 -6.51 -9.43 -5.43
C PRO A 334 -5.96 -10.53 -4.54
N GLU A 335 -4.75 -10.32 -4.02
CA GLU A 335 -4.15 -11.13 -2.96
C GLU A 335 -4.38 -10.48 -1.58
N THR A 336 -4.45 -9.15 -1.56
CA THR A 336 -4.66 -8.32 -0.36
C THR A 336 -5.82 -7.36 -0.56
N ALA A 337 -6.64 -7.19 0.47
CA ALA A 337 -7.74 -6.23 0.52
C ALA A 337 -7.64 -5.34 1.76
N VAL A 338 -7.77 -4.04 1.57
CA VAL A 338 -7.86 -3.06 2.67
C VAL A 338 -9.28 -2.49 2.72
N ILE A 339 -9.89 -2.54 3.90
CA ILE A 339 -11.21 -1.96 4.17
C ILE A 339 -11.03 -0.76 5.10
N SER A 340 -11.21 0.44 4.55
CA SER A 340 -11.33 1.64 5.38
C SER A 340 -12.73 1.68 5.98
N VAL A 341 -12.81 1.51 7.29
CA VAL A 341 -14.05 1.35 8.06
C VAL A 341 -13.81 1.78 9.50
N GLY A 342 -14.83 2.32 10.16
CA GLY A 342 -14.77 2.77 11.56
C GLY A 342 -15.21 1.70 12.56
N ALA A 343 -14.57 1.65 13.72
CA ALA A 343 -14.92 0.69 14.80
C ALA A 343 -16.33 0.91 15.37
N ASP A 344 -16.85 2.14 15.28
CA ASP A 344 -18.15 2.54 15.82
C ASP A 344 -19.16 2.88 14.71
N ASN A 345 -18.98 2.34 13.50
CA ASN A 345 -19.89 2.65 12.39
C ASN A 345 -21.28 2.05 12.60
N SER A 346 -22.32 2.84 12.35
CA SER A 346 -23.72 2.42 12.51
C SER A 346 -24.30 1.71 11.27
N TYR A 347 -23.54 1.67 10.17
CA TYR A 347 -23.94 1.03 8.91
C TYR A 347 -23.83 -0.50 8.95
N GLY A 348 -23.16 -1.05 9.97
CA GLY A 348 -22.90 -2.49 10.06
C GLY A 348 -21.86 -2.96 9.05
N HIS A 349 -20.96 -2.06 8.65
CA HIS A 349 -19.86 -2.35 7.75
C HIS A 349 -18.62 -2.83 8.54
N PRO A 350 -17.77 -3.68 7.96
CA PRO A 350 -17.98 -4.38 6.71
C PRO A 350 -19.08 -5.43 6.87
N ALA A 351 -19.92 -5.60 5.84
CA ALA A 351 -20.99 -6.57 5.87
C ALA A 351 -20.43 -8.01 5.92
N ALA A 352 -21.10 -8.89 6.67
CA ALA A 352 -20.70 -10.30 6.80
C ALA A 352 -20.53 -10.97 5.43
N SER A 353 -21.46 -10.73 4.49
CA SER A 353 -21.41 -11.31 3.16
C SER A 353 -20.19 -10.83 2.35
N THR A 354 -19.72 -9.61 2.56
CA THR A 354 -18.52 -9.06 1.90
C THR A 354 -17.26 -9.70 2.45
N LEU A 355 -17.19 -9.84 3.78
CA LEU A 355 -16.10 -10.54 4.47
C LEU A 355 -16.02 -12.01 4.03
N GLU A 356 -17.15 -12.70 3.95
CA GLU A 356 -17.23 -14.09 3.47
C GLU A 356 -16.74 -14.23 2.02
N ARG A 357 -17.12 -13.31 1.13
CA ARG A 357 -16.62 -13.31 -0.26
C ARG A 357 -15.10 -13.20 -0.30
N LEU A 358 -14.53 -12.22 0.40
CA LEU A 358 -13.08 -12.00 0.44
C LEU A 358 -12.34 -13.22 1.00
N GLN A 359 -12.83 -13.78 2.11
CA GLN A 359 -12.24 -14.97 2.72
C GLN A 359 -12.31 -16.21 1.83
N SER A 360 -13.42 -16.39 1.11
CA SER A 360 -13.61 -17.56 0.25
C SER A 360 -12.63 -17.62 -0.92
N GLU A 361 -12.11 -16.45 -1.33
CA GLU A 361 -11.07 -16.31 -2.36
C GLU A 361 -9.64 -16.36 -1.77
N GLY A 362 -9.50 -16.52 -0.45
CA GLY A 362 -8.19 -16.58 0.23
C GLY A 362 -7.47 -15.24 0.35
N ILE A 363 -8.20 -14.13 0.20
CA ILE A 363 -7.65 -12.76 0.21
C ILE A 363 -7.23 -12.38 1.64
N GLN A 364 -6.06 -11.77 1.80
CA GLN A 364 -5.61 -11.21 3.08
C GLN A 364 -6.35 -9.91 3.37
N ILE A 365 -7.09 -9.86 4.47
CA ILE A 365 -7.95 -8.72 4.81
C ILE A 365 -7.28 -7.86 5.89
N TYR A 366 -7.16 -6.56 5.63
CA TYR A 366 -6.79 -5.54 6.60
C TYR A 366 -7.95 -4.55 6.76
N ARG A 367 -8.20 -4.09 7.99
CA ARG A 367 -9.29 -3.15 8.28
C ARG A 367 -8.82 -2.02 9.17
N THR A 368 -9.13 -0.77 8.85
CA THR A 368 -8.64 0.38 9.63
C THR A 368 -9.17 0.40 11.07
N ASP A 369 -10.38 -0.10 11.31
CA ASP A 369 -10.94 -0.21 12.66
C ASP A 369 -10.16 -1.16 13.59
N ILE A 370 -9.55 -2.21 13.03
CA ILE A 370 -8.77 -3.22 13.78
C ILE A 370 -7.27 -2.93 13.71
N ASN A 371 -6.77 -2.61 12.52
CA ASN A 371 -5.36 -2.45 12.20
C ASN A 371 -4.87 -1.01 12.33
N GLY A 372 -5.76 -0.04 12.59
CA GLY A 372 -5.43 1.38 12.49
C GLY A 372 -5.00 1.75 11.07
N THR A 373 -4.16 2.77 10.94
CA THR A 373 -3.62 3.13 9.62
C THR A 373 -2.84 1.96 9.03
N VAL A 374 -3.15 1.60 7.78
CA VAL A 374 -2.49 0.53 7.03
C VAL A 374 -1.58 1.15 5.98
N VAL A 375 -0.30 0.80 5.98
CA VAL A 375 0.68 1.30 5.01
C VAL A 375 1.24 0.14 4.22
N ILE A 376 1.04 0.17 2.91
CA ILE A 376 1.62 -0.82 1.99
C ILE A 376 2.80 -0.17 1.27
N SER A 377 3.98 -0.77 1.41
CA SER A 377 5.21 -0.31 0.75
C SER A 377 5.63 -1.30 -0.33
N THR A 378 5.93 -0.83 -1.54
CA THR A 378 6.38 -1.67 -2.66
C THR A 378 7.64 -1.11 -3.31
N ASP A 379 8.49 -2.01 -3.83
CA ASP A 379 9.62 -1.72 -4.70
C ASP A 379 9.31 -1.96 -6.20
N GLY A 380 8.04 -2.26 -6.50
CA GLY A 380 7.53 -2.59 -7.81
C GLY A 380 7.70 -4.06 -8.23
N LYS A 381 8.16 -4.94 -7.33
CA LYS A 381 8.20 -6.39 -7.54
C LYS A 381 7.55 -7.16 -6.41
N THR A 382 7.69 -6.64 -5.21
CA THR A 382 7.13 -7.19 -3.98
C THR A 382 6.52 -6.06 -3.17
N TYR A 383 5.68 -6.40 -2.20
CA TYR A 383 5.15 -5.44 -1.24
C TYR A 383 5.20 -5.99 0.19
N SER A 384 5.14 -5.06 1.13
CA SER A 384 5.03 -5.33 2.57
C SER A 384 3.92 -4.48 3.16
N VAL A 385 3.25 -5.01 4.18
CA VAL A 385 2.16 -4.32 4.89
C VAL A 385 2.61 -4.01 6.31
N ALA A 386 2.49 -2.74 6.70
CA ALA A 386 2.65 -2.27 8.07
C ALA A 386 1.31 -1.74 8.58
N THR A 387 1.02 -1.97 9.86
CA THR A 387 -0.22 -1.51 10.48
C THR A 387 0.09 -0.76 11.77
N GLU A 388 -0.67 0.29 12.06
CA GLU A 388 -0.55 1.06 13.29
C GLU A 388 -0.89 0.21 14.53
N LYS A 389 -1.89 -0.66 14.40
CA LYS A 389 -2.40 -1.57 15.45
C LYS A 389 -2.30 -3.01 14.96
N GLY A 390 -2.21 -3.97 15.88
CA GLY A 390 -2.24 -5.40 15.54
C GLY A 390 -0.96 -5.99 14.93
N GLY A 391 0.16 -5.27 14.91
CA GLY A 391 1.49 -5.83 14.64
C GLY A 391 1.75 -6.32 13.20
N GLY A 392 1.03 -5.79 12.20
CA GLY A 392 1.21 -6.12 10.79
C GLY A 392 0.48 -7.36 10.30
N ALA A 393 -0.27 -8.06 11.17
CA ALA A 393 -0.99 -9.27 10.77
C ALA A 393 -2.35 -8.94 10.11
N PRO A 394 -2.76 -9.67 9.06
CA PRO A 394 -4.10 -9.58 8.52
C PRO A 394 -5.13 -10.07 9.56
N VAL A 395 -6.38 -9.62 9.41
CA VAL A 395 -7.47 -9.97 10.32
C VAL A 395 -7.79 -11.45 10.19
N THR A 396 -7.53 -12.21 11.25
CA THR A 396 -7.76 -13.68 11.29
C THR A 396 -9.20 -14.06 11.65
N SER A 397 -9.95 -13.16 12.31
CA SER A 397 -11.38 -13.31 12.60
C SER A 397 -12.16 -12.09 12.13
N VAL A 398 -12.83 -12.21 10.99
CA VAL A 398 -13.65 -11.14 10.41
C VAL A 398 -15.09 -11.23 10.90
N ALA A 399 -15.27 -11.09 12.21
CA ALA A 399 -16.60 -10.72 12.70
C ALA A 399 -16.94 -9.32 12.13
N PRO A 400 -18.18 -9.09 11.68
CA PRO A 400 -18.66 -7.75 11.39
C PRO A 400 -18.39 -6.82 12.58
N VAL A 401 -18.24 -5.51 12.33
CA VAL A 401 -18.36 -4.56 13.43
C VAL A 401 -19.70 -4.82 14.11
N ALA A 402 -19.69 -4.96 15.44
CA ALA A 402 -20.93 -5.18 16.17
C ALA A 402 -21.83 -3.96 15.93
N ALA A 403 -22.91 -4.14 15.18
CA ALA A 403 -23.93 -3.12 15.04
C ALA A 403 -24.36 -2.68 16.47
N PRO A 404 -24.57 -1.38 16.71
CA PRO A 404 -25.03 -0.93 18.01
C PRO A 404 -26.26 -1.75 18.42
N ALA A 405 -26.26 -2.26 19.66
CA ALA A 405 -27.40 -2.98 20.20
C ALA A 405 -28.63 -2.10 19.99
N ALA A 406 -29.67 -2.65 19.34
CA ALA A 406 -30.92 -1.94 19.10
C ALA A 406 -31.35 -1.27 20.40
N GLU A 407 -31.38 0.07 20.43
CA GLU A 407 -31.90 0.77 21.59
C GLU A 407 -33.34 0.30 21.80
N ASP A 408 -33.63 -0.13 23.03
CA ASP A 408 -34.94 -0.58 23.48
C ASP A 408 -35.90 0.62 23.51
N GLY A 409 -36.42 0.94 22.33
CA GLY A 409 -37.40 1.98 22.08
C GLY A 409 -37.98 1.79 20.69
N GLN A 410 -39.30 1.62 20.60
CA GLN A 410 -39.97 1.58 19.29
C GLN A 410 -39.77 2.93 18.60
N GLY A 411 -38.79 3.02 17.71
CA GLY A 411 -38.63 4.14 16.78
C GLY A 411 -39.88 4.33 15.92
N MET A 412 -40.00 5.47 15.25
CA MET A 412 -41.15 5.74 14.36
C MET A 412 -41.21 4.80 13.16
N PHE A 413 -40.06 4.25 12.76
CA PHE A 413 -39.95 3.34 11.64
C PHE A 413 -39.15 2.10 11.99
N VAL A 414 -39.44 1.00 11.28
CA VAL A 414 -38.74 -0.29 11.45
C VAL A 414 -38.19 -0.77 10.11
N GLY A 415 -36.94 -1.19 10.09
CA GLY A 415 -36.28 -1.85 8.97
C GLY A 415 -35.80 -3.26 9.35
N SER A 416 -35.17 -3.93 8.39
CA SER A 416 -34.48 -5.20 8.61
C SER A 416 -33.01 -5.05 8.25
N VAL A 417 -32.10 -5.57 9.05
CA VAL A 417 -30.66 -5.65 8.68
C VAL A 417 -30.40 -6.46 7.40
N GLU A 418 -31.40 -7.20 6.92
CA GLU A 418 -31.37 -7.97 5.66
C GLU A 418 -32.02 -7.23 4.47
N SER A 419 -32.47 -5.98 4.64
CA SER A 419 -33.15 -5.21 3.59
C SER A 419 -32.86 -3.71 3.69
N ASP A 420 -32.67 -3.06 2.54
CA ASP A 420 -32.57 -1.60 2.42
C ASP A 420 -33.92 -0.87 2.60
N LYS A 421 -34.95 -1.48 3.20
CA LYS A 421 -36.30 -0.89 3.31
C LYS A 421 -36.69 -0.63 4.75
N PHE A 422 -37.12 0.59 5.03
CA PHE A 422 -37.80 0.93 6.28
C PHE A 422 -39.31 1.08 6.05
N HIS A 423 -40.06 0.89 7.13
CA HIS A 423 -41.50 0.72 7.13
C HIS A 423 -42.15 1.46 8.30
N TYR A 424 -43.43 1.84 8.16
CA TYR A 424 -44.27 2.02 9.35
C TYR A 424 -44.43 0.67 10.08
N PRO A 425 -44.48 0.64 11.42
CA PRO A 425 -44.54 -0.62 12.19
C PRO A 425 -45.75 -1.50 11.89
N ASP A 426 -46.84 -0.92 11.40
CA ASP A 426 -48.07 -1.62 11.03
C ASP A 426 -48.06 -2.18 9.59
N CYS A 427 -47.03 -1.88 8.80
CA CYS A 427 -46.87 -2.36 7.43
C CYS A 427 -46.85 -3.89 7.36
N ARG A 428 -47.51 -4.45 6.33
CA ARG A 428 -47.56 -5.91 6.13
C ARG A 428 -46.19 -6.57 6.00
N TYR A 429 -45.20 -5.84 5.47
CA TYR A 429 -43.83 -6.33 5.34
C TYR A 429 -43.03 -6.15 6.63
N ALA A 430 -43.26 -5.07 7.39
CA ALA A 430 -42.68 -4.89 8.71
C ALA A 430 -43.02 -6.06 9.65
N LYS A 431 -44.26 -6.55 9.60
CA LYS A 431 -44.73 -7.70 10.40
C LYS A 431 -44.08 -9.03 10.03
N GLN A 432 -43.41 -9.11 8.88
CA GLN A 432 -42.68 -10.31 8.43
C GLN A 432 -41.20 -10.26 8.79
N ILE A 433 -40.69 -9.11 9.24
CA ILE A 433 -39.30 -8.98 9.69
C ILE A 433 -39.12 -9.81 10.96
N ASN A 434 -38.18 -10.76 10.90
CA ASN A 434 -37.75 -11.54 12.05
C ASN A 434 -37.31 -10.58 13.15
N GLU A 435 -37.79 -10.79 14.38
CA GLU A 435 -37.53 -9.91 15.51
C GLU A 435 -36.04 -9.71 15.77
N ALA A 436 -35.23 -10.75 15.57
CA ALA A 436 -33.76 -10.68 15.70
C ALA A 436 -33.07 -9.80 14.64
N ASN A 437 -33.76 -9.49 13.53
CA ASN A 437 -33.23 -8.72 12.41
C ASN A 437 -33.77 -7.30 12.37
N ARG A 438 -34.64 -6.91 13.32
CA ARG A 438 -35.26 -5.59 13.32
C ARG A 438 -34.26 -4.52 13.72
N ILE A 439 -34.28 -3.43 12.97
CA ILE A 439 -33.66 -2.16 13.34
C ILE A 439 -34.75 -1.10 13.41
N TRP A 440 -34.67 -0.20 14.38
CA TRP A 440 -35.63 0.87 14.57
C TRP A 440 -34.98 2.22 14.31
N PHE A 441 -35.71 3.09 13.60
CA PHE A 441 -35.27 4.44 13.29
C PHE A 441 -36.16 5.45 14.00
N LYS A 442 -35.54 6.45 14.62
CA LYS A 442 -36.27 7.48 15.40
C LYS A 442 -37.16 8.33 14.51
N ASP A 443 -36.73 8.59 13.28
CA ASP A 443 -37.45 9.36 12.28
C ASP A 443 -37.00 8.99 10.85
N ARG A 444 -37.56 9.67 9.85
CA ARG A 444 -37.27 9.40 8.43
C ARG A 444 -35.87 9.82 8.03
N ALA A 445 -35.35 10.90 8.63
CA ALA A 445 -33.99 11.36 8.33
C ALA A 445 -32.97 10.36 8.89
N ASP A 446 -33.24 9.79 10.05
CA ASP A 446 -32.48 8.71 10.67
C ASP A 446 -32.44 7.46 9.78
N ALA A 447 -33.60 7.02 9.28
CA ALA A 447 -33.65 5.87 8.37
C ALA A 447 -32.86 6.12 7.08
N LEU A 448 -32.99 7.32 6.50
CA LEU A 448 -32.26 7.70 5.28
C LEU A 448 -30.76 7.87 5.52
N ALA A 449 -30.36 8.38 6.68
CA ALA A 449 -28.96 8.52 7.07
C ALA A 449 -28.27 7.15 7.27
N HIS A 450 -29.05 6.11 7.60
CA HIS A 450 -28.60 4.72 7.61
C HIS A 450 -28.86 3.99 6.29
N GLU A 451 -29.16 4.74 5.21
CA GLU A 451 -29.35 4.24 3.83
C GLU A 451 -30.56 3.35 3.59
N TYR A 452 -31.52 3.33 4.52
CA TYR A 452 -32.79 2.65 4.29
C TYR A 452 -33.68 3.52 3.41
N ARG A 453 -34.19 2.92 2.35
CA ARG A 453 -35.14 3.51 1.41
C ARG A 453 -36.58 3.26 1.88
N PRO A 454 -37.52 4.19 1.64
CA PRO A 454 -38.89 4.02 2.10
C PRO A 454 -39.56 2.85 1.37
N CYS A 455 -40.24 1.97 2.11
CA CYS A 455 -41.03 0.91 1.52
C CYS A 455 -42.12 1.47 0.60
N GLY A 456 -42.13 1.06 -0.67
CA GLY A 456 -43.11 1.53 -1.66
C GLY A 456 -44.58 1.21 -1.35
N VAL A 457 -44.84 0.29 -0.42
CA VAL A 457 -46.20 -0.09 -0.01
C VAL A 457 -46.76 0.77 1.12
N CYS A 458 -46.02 0.95 2.22
CA CYS A 458 -46.50 1.80 3.31
C CYS A 458 -46.09 3.28 3.16
N LYS A 459 -45.16 3.59 2.25
CA LYS A 459 -44.67 4.94 1.92
C LYS A 459 -44.36 5.78 3.18
N PRO A 460 -43.45 5.29 4.03
CA PRO A 460 -43.08 5.95 5.28
C PRO A 460 -42.31 7.26 5.10
#